data_AF-A0A8T1PAD4-F1
#
_entry.id   AF-A0A8T1PAD4-F1
#
_cell.length_a   1.000
_cell.length_b   1.000
_cell.length_c   1.000
_cell.angle_alpha   90.00
_cell.angle_beta   90.00
_cell.angle_gamma   90.00
#
_symmetry.space_group_name_H-M   'P 1'
#
loop_
_entity.id
_entity.type
_entity.pdbx_description
1 polymer ?
#
loop_
_entity_poly.entity_id
_entity_poly.type
_entity_poly.pdbx_seq_one_letter_code
_entity_poly.pdbx_strand_id
1 'polypeptide(L)'
;MKQTVVIKVCMDGHKSLFGDLDGEKVRSKALKIAVGISGVVSASLKGDNKDQIEVKGERIDTVKLTKLLRKKVGRADIITVAEDKKEEKKEEPKVEYLTWPYNYTPSYSSYPFYAPSTGITCYCSK
;
A
#
# COMPACT_ATOMS: atom_id res chain seq x y z
N MET A 1 -14.83 13.43 13.01
CA MET A 1 -14.00 13.89 11.86
C MET A 1 -14.06 12.82 10.79
N LYS A 2 -14.43 13.18 9.57
CA LYS A 2 -14.49 12.24 8.46
C LYS A 2 -13.08 12.08 7.88
N GLN A 3 -12.71 10.85 7.55
CA GLN A 3 -11.42 10.48 7.00
C GLN A 3 -11.67 9.67 5.73
N THR A 4 -10.93 10.00 4.67
CA THR A 4 -10.95 9.28 3.41
C THR A 4 -9.54 8.73 3.15
N VAL A 5 -9.45 7.44 2.90
CA VAL A 5 -8.19 6.74 2.63
C VAL A 5 -8.30 6.09 1.27
N VAL A 6 -7.34 6.32 0.39
CA VAL A 6 -7.25 5.64 -0.90
C VAL A 6 -6.07 4.68 -0.88
N ILE A 7 -6.35 3.41 -1.15
CA ILE A 7 -5.36 2.34 -1.15
C ILE A 7 -5.33 1.70 -2.53
N LYS A 8 -4.14 1.61 -3.14
CA LYS A 8 -3.91 0.80 -4.33
C LYS A 8 -3.70 -0.65 -3.90
N VAL A 9 -4.40 -1.58 -4.51
CA VAL A 9 -4.25 -3.02 -4.24
C VAL A 9 -4.02 -3.75 -5.55
N CYS A 10 -2.94 -4.53 -5.63
CA CYS A 10 -2.74 -5.48 -6.71
C CYS A 10 -3.62 -6.71 -6.46
N MET A 11 -4.64 -6.89 -7.29
CA MET A 11 -5.61 -8.00 -7.23
C MET A 11 -5.38 -9.03 -8.35
N ASP A 12 -4.41 -8.77 -9.22
CA ASP A 12 -3.98 -9.58 -10.35
C ASP A 12 -3.17 -10.81 -9.90
N GLY A 13 -3.44 -11.96 -10.52
CA GLY A 13 -2.67 -13.19 -10.30
C GLY A 13 -2.99 -13.94 -9.00
N HIS A 14 -4.18 -13.75 -8.42
CA HIS A 14 -4.60 -14.51 -7.24
C HIS A 14 -4.89 -15.98 -7.61
N LYS A 15 -3.84 -16.81 -7.60
CA LYS A 15 -3.95 -18.24 -7.91
C LYS A 15 -4.55 -18.99 -6.73
N SER A 16 -5.65 -19.69 -6.97
CA SER A 16 -6.16 -20.71 -6.04
C SER A 16 -5.58 -22.07 -6.42
N LEU A 17 -5.64 -23.04 -5.50
CA LEU A 17 -5.24 -24.43 -5.75
C LEU A 17 -6.03 -25.09 -6.91
N PHE A 18 -7.13 -24.47 -7.36
CA PHE A 18 -8.01 -24.97 -8.43
C PHE A 18 -8.00 -24.08 -9.69
N GLY A 19 -7.05 -23.15 -9.82
CA GLY A 19 -6.92 -22.23 -10.96
C GLY A 19 -7.02 -20.75 -10.58
N ASP A 20 -7.08 -19.88 -11.59
CA ASP A 20 -7.17 -18.43 -11.41
C ASP A 20 -8.52 -18.06 -10.76
N LEU A 21 -8.47 -17.27 -9.67
CA LEU A 21 -9.68 -16.66 -9.14
C LEU A 21 -10.14 -15.53 -10.06
N ASP A 22 -11.42 -15.57 -10.45
CA ASP A 22 -12.05 -14.46 -11.15
C ASP A 22 -11.78 -13.13 -10.41
N GLY A 23 -11.36 -12.09 -11.14
CA GLY A 23 -11.03 -10.79 -10.55
C GLY A 23 -12.16 -10.20 -9.70
N GLU A 24 -13.42 -10.47 -10.06
CA GLU A 24 -14.60 -10.06 -9.28
C GLU A 24 -14.68 -10.73 -7.90
N LYS A 25 -14.26 -12.00 -7.79
CA LYS A 25 -14.20 -12.71 -6.49
C LYS A 25 -13.12 -12.11 -5.59
N VAL A 26 -11.97 -11.72 -6.16
CA VAL A 26 -10.88 -11.06 -5.43
C VAL A 26 -11.30 -9.66 -4.97
N ARG A 27 -11.90 -8.87 -5.86
CA ARG A 27 -12.48 -7.54 -5.56
C ARG A 27 -13.51 -7.60 -4.44
N SER A 28 -14.42 -8.57 -4.50
CA SER A 28 -15.43 -8.79 -3.46
C SER A 28 -14.79 -9.13 -2.10
N LYS A 29 -13.72 -9.94 -2.07
CA LYS A 29 -12.98 -10.23 -0.83
C LYS A 29 -12.30 -8.97 -0.28
N ALA A 30 -11.66 -8.19 -1.14
CA ALA A 30 -10.99 -6.95 -0.75
C ALA A 30 -11.97 -5.94 -0.13
N LEU A 31 -13.14 -5.76 -0.76
CA LEU A 31 -14.21 -4.92 -0.23
C LEU A 31 -14.74 -5.42 1.11
N LYS A 32 -14.97 -6.74 1.25
CA LYS A 32 -15.41 -7.34 2.53
C LYS A 32 -14.42 -7.04 3.66
N ILE A 33 -13.12 -7.11 3.39
CA ILE A 33 -12.07 -6.79 4.36
C ILE A 33 -12.07 -5.30 4.70
N ALA A 34 -12.21 -4.43 3.69
CA ALA A 34 -12.22 -2.99 3.88
C ALA A 34 -13.40 -2.54 4.77
N VAL A 35 -14.60 -3.06 4.52
CA VAL A 35 -15.81 -2.74 5.30
C VAL A 35 -15.79 -3.38 6.69
N GLY A 36 -15.08 -4.50 6.87
CA GLY A 36 -14.97 -5.20 8.15
C GLY A 36 -14.10 -4.49 9.20
N ILE A 37 -13.40 -3.41 8.85
CA ILE A 37 -12.60 -2.62 9.80
C ILE A 37 -13.51 -1.69 10.61
N SER A 38 -13.28 -1.60 11.92
CA SER A 38 -13.96 -0.65 12.80
C SER A 38 -13.71 0.79 12.36
N GLY A 39 -14.78 1.59 12.29
CA GLY A 39 -14.71 3.00 11.90
C GLY A 39 -14.89 3.25 10.40
N VAL A 40 -14.97 2.20 9.58
CA VAL A 40 -15.31 2.34 8.16
C VAL A 40 -16.82 2.50 7.99
N VAL A 41 -17.23 3.55 7.30
CA VAL A 41 -18.63 3.85 6.97
C VAL A 41 -18.97 3.41 5.55
N SER A 42 -18.02 3.54 4.62
CA SER A 42 -18.19 3.07 3.25
C SER A 42 -16.84 2.73 2.62
N ALA A 43 -16.86 1.79 1.68
CA ALA A 43 -15.71 1.47 0.83
C ALA A 43 -16.18 1.29 -0.61
N SER A 44 -15.42 1.80 -1.57
CA SER A 44 -15.74 1.70 -2.99
C SER A 44 -14.51 1.41 -3.82
N LEU A 45 -14.69 0.70 -4.94
CA LEU A 45 -13.62 0.46 -5.91
C LEU A 45 -13.57 1.60 -6.92
N LYS A 46 -12.37 2.08 -7.19
CA LYS A 46 -12.04 3.21 -8.06
C LYS A 46 -10.86 2.87 -8.99
N GLY A 47 -10.64 3.74 -9.96
CA GLY A 47 -9.63 3.59 -11.00
C GLY A 47 -10.13 2.77 -12.19
N ASP A 48 -9.52 2.98 -13.35
CA ASP A 48 -9.94 2.36 -14.62
C ASP A 48 -9.90 0.84 -14.55
N ASN A 49 -8.89 0.30 -13.85
CA ASN A 49 -8.71 -1.13 -13.63
C ASN A 49 -9.43 -1.67 -12.38
N LYS A 50 -10.10 -0.81 -11.61
CA LYS A 50 -10.71 -1.11 -10.30
C LYS A 50 -9.69 -1.64 -9.27
N ASP A 51 -8.47 -1.10 -9.31
CA ASP A 51 -7.36 -1.48 -8.42
C ASP A 51 -7.23 -0.56 -7.19
N GLN A 52 -8.08 0.46 -7.07
CA GLN A 52 -8.04 1.40 -5.95
C GLN A 52 -9.26 1.21 -5.07
N ILE A 53 -9.06 1.18 -3.75
CA ILE A 53 -10.13 1.13 -2.76
C ILE A 53 -10.16 2.48 -2.05
N GLU A 54 -11.26 3.21 -2.24
CA GLU A 54 -11.58 4.43 -1.49
C GLU A 54 -12.38 4.03 -0.25
N VAL A 55 -11.82 4.25 0.92
CA VAL A 55 -12.44 3.94 2.23
C VAL A 55 -12.76 5.24 2.93
N LYS A 56 -14.02 5.43 3.32
CA LYS A 56 -14.49 6.59 4.08
C LYS A 56 -14.99 6.15 5.45
N GLY A 57 -14.71 6.95 6.45
CA GLY A 57 -15.05 6.59 7.82
C GLY A 57 -14.56 7.58 8.85
N GLU A 58 -14.63 7.18 10.11
CA GLU A 58 -14.15 7.95 11.26
C GLU A 58 -13.21 7.08 12.10
N ARG A 59 -12.06 7.63 12.50
CA ARG A 59 -11.01 6.93 13.25
C ARG A 59 -10.56 5.63 12.56
N ILE A 60 -10.24 5.68 11.27
CA ILE A 60 -9.81 4.50 10.51
C ILE A 60 -8.37 4.16 10.88
N ASP A 61 -8.16 2.91 11.30
CA ASP A 61 -6.80 2.36 11.47
C ASP A 61 -6.23 1.92 10.11
N THR A 62 -5.52 2.85 9.46
CA THR A 62 -4.89 2.65 8.14
C THR A 62 -3.88 1.51 8.14
N VAL A 63 -3.17 1.31 9.25
CA VAL A 63 -2.15 0.26 9.40
C VAL A 63 -2.81 -1.11 9.49
N LYS A 64 -3.88 -1.26 10.28
CA LYS A 64 -4.63 -2.54 10.33
C LYS A 64 -5.28 -2.83 8.99
N LEU A 65 -5.92 -1.85 8.36
CA LEU A 65 -6.56 -2.01 7.06
C LEU A 65 -5.57 -2.52 6.00
N THR A 66 -4.42 -1.86 5.84
CA THR A 66 -3.39 -2.29 4.88
C THR A 66 -2.78 -3.65 5.23
N LYS A 67 -2.54 -3.94 6.51
CA LYS A 67 -2.05 -5.26 6.95
C LYS A 67 -3.02 -6.38 6.58
N LEU A 68 -4.33 -6.17 6.74
CA LEU A 68 -5.31 -7.20 6.37
C LEU A 68 -5.38 -7.43 4.86
N LEU A 69 -5.34 -6.35 4.07
CA LEU A 69 -5.29 -6.44 2.61
C LEU A 69 -4.03 -7.20 2.14
N ARG A 70 -2.86 -6.88 2.70
CA ARG A 70 -1.59 -7.58 2.44
C ARG A 70 -1.63 -9.07 2.75
N LYS A 71 -2.37 -9.47 3.78
CA LYS A 71 -2.46 -10.87 4.21
C LYS A 71 -3.47 -11.68 3.40
N LYS A 72 -4.54 -11.06 2.90
CA LYS A 72 -5.71 -11.78 2.37
C LYS A 72 -5.96 -11.58 0.87
N VAL A 73 -5.43 -10.50 0.29
CA VAL A 73 -5.68 -10.10 -1.11
C VAL A 73 -4.37 -9.95 -1.87
N GLY A 74 -3.33 -9.37 -1.27
CA GLY A 74 -2.07 -9.15 -1.96
C GLY A 74 -1.47 -7.80 -1.67
N ARG A 75 -0.49 -7.38 -2.47
CA ARG A 75 0.24 -6.13 -2.24
C ARG A 75 -0.73 -4.95 -2.22
N ALA A 76 -0.62 -4.14 -1.17
CA ALA A 76 -1.47 -2.98 -0.96
C ALA A 76 -0.63 -1.81 -0.48
N ASP A 77 -0.78 -0.66 -1.14
CA ASP A 77 -0.02 0.56 -0.90
C ASP A 77 -0.98 1.73 -0.66
N ILE A 78 -0.67 2.55 0.34
CA ILE A 78 -1.47 3.73 0.67
C ILE A 78 -1.10 4.82 -0.33
N ILE A 79 -2.09 5.33 -1.05
CA ILE A 79 -1.90 6.44 -1.99
C ILE A 79 -2.11 7.76 -1.26
N THR A 80 -3.26 7.90 -0.60
CA THR A 80 -3.65 9.15 0.08
C THR A 80 -4.43 8.87 1.36
N VAL A 81 -4.25 9.76 2.33
CA VAL A 81 -5.05 9.83 3.55
C VAL A 81 -5.47 11.29 3.70
N ALA A 82 -6.75 11.55 3.51
CA ALA A 82 -7.36 12.87 3.72
C ALA A 82 -8.16 12.84 5.02
N GLU A 83 -7.85 13.75 5.93
CA GLU A 83 -8.68 14.03 7.10
C GLU A 83 -9.47 15.31 6.81
N ASP A 84 -10.79 15.28 6.99
CA ASP A 84 -11.64 16.48 6.94
C ASP A 84 -11.39 17.31 8.21
N LYS A 85 -10.22 17.92 8.28
CA LYS A 85 -9.94 19.08 9.13
C LYS A 85 -10.10 20.30 8.22
N LYS A 86 -11.02 21.20 8.61
CA LYS A 86 -10.98 22.60 8.14
C LYS A 86 -9.54 23.11 8.29
N GLU A 87 -8.99 23.59 7.18
CA GLU A 87 -7.86 24.52 7.06
C GLU A 87 -6.59 24.22 7.89
N GLU A 88 -5.54 23.73 7.24
CA GLU A 88 -4.37 24.59 6.96
C GLU A 88 -3.41 23.92 5.97
N LYS A 89 -3.10 24.67 4.92
CA LYS A 89 -2.01 24.45 3.99
C LYS A 89 -0.68 24.56 4.75
N LYS A 90 0.11 23.48 4.80
CA LYS A 90 1.57 23.44 5.04
C LYS A 90 2.08 22.19 4.33
N GLU A 91 2.42 22.27 3.06
CA GLU A 91 3.73 22.73 2.56
C GLU A 91 4.88 21.98 3.25
N GLU A 92 5.62 21.26 2.41
CA GLU A 92 6.62 20.24 2.69
C GLU A 92 7.67 20.68 3.73
N PRO A 93 7.98 19.88 4.77
CA PRO A 93 9.26 20.06 5.44
C PRO A 93 10.32 19.42 4.54
N LYS A 94 10.96 20.28 3.73
CA LYS A 94 12.28 20.03 3.15
C LYS A 94 13.21 19.68 4.30
N VAL A 95 13.47 18.39 4.51
CA VAL A 95 14.49 17.92 5.46
C VAL A 95 15.83 18.28 4.84
N GLU A 96 16.36 19.42 5.28
CA GLU A 96 17.73 19.84 5.07
C GLU A 96 18.63 18.87 5.84
N TYR A 97 19.15 17.86 5.13
CA TYR A 97 20.09 16.90 5.70
C TYR A 97 21.40 17.62 6.04
N LEU A 98 21.65 17.76 7.34
CA LEU A 98 22.94 18.17 7.88
C LEU A 98 24.03 17.19 7.41
N THR A 99 24.90 17.68 6.53
CA THR A 99 26.12 17.00 6.08
C THR A 99 27.07 16.86 7.27
N TRP A 100 27.35 15.63 7.70
CA TRP A 100 28.42 15.36 8.65
C TRP A 100 29.75 15.23 7.89
N PRO A 101 30.78 16.03 8.23
CA PRO A 101 32.05 15.97 7.53
C PRO A 101 32.80 14.68 7.92
N TYR A 102 33.04 13.87 6.89
CA TYR A 102 34.19 12.99 6.65
C TYR A 102 35.02 12.56 7.87
N ASN A 103 35.13 11.24 8.07
CA ASN A 103 36.39 10.48 7.96
C ASN A 103 36.23 9.13 8.68
N TYR A 104 36.03 8.04 7.93
CA TYR A 104 36.85 6.83 8.12
C TYR A 104 36.66 5.86 6.94
N THR A 105 37.76 5.57 6.26
CA THR A 105 37.85 4.67 5.11
C THR A 105 37.57 3.22 5.51
N PRO A 106 36.61 2.50 4.89
CA PRO A 106 36.54 1.05 5.05
C PRO A 106 37.51 0.41 4.05
N SER A 107 38.58 -0.19 4.58
CA SER A 107 39.45 -1.11 3.86
C SER A 107 38.62 -2.16 3.11
N TYR A 108 38.86 -2.30 1.81
CA TYR A 108 38.18 -3.23 0.91
C TYR A 108 38.53 -4.68 1.28
N SER A 109 37.82 -5.26 2.25
CA SER A 109 37.79 -6.71 2.42
C SER A 109 36.79 -7.27 1.42
N SER A 110 37.31 -7.83 0.33
CA SER A 110 36.54 -8.58 -0.66
C SER A 110 35.80 -9.73 0.04
N TYR A 111 34.49 -9.54 0.27
CA TYR A 111 33.59 -10.63 0.61
C TYR A 111 32.83 -11.05 -0.66
N PRO A 112 32.82 -12.35 -1.00
CA PRO A 112 32.18 -12.82 -2.23
C PRO A 112 30.69 -12.48 -2.22
N PHE A 113 30.27 -11.85 -3.31
CA PHE A 113 28.90 -11.50 -3.64
C PHE A 113 28.07 -12.79 -3.78
N TYR A 114 27.49 -13.29 -2.68
CA TYR A 114 26.37 -14.22 -2.79
C TYR A 114 25.18 -13.40 -3.26
N ALA A 115 24.93 -13.42 -4.57
CA ALA A 115 23.73 -12.87 -5.17
C ALA A 115 22.50 -13.61 -4.60
N PRO A 116 21.62 -12.96 -3.82
CA PRO A 116 20.27 -13.48 -3.71
C PRO A 116 19.62 -13.24 -5.07
N SER A 117 19.32 -14.32 -5.77
CA SER A 117 18.46 -14.34 -6.95
C SER A 117 17.03 -13.92 -6.57
N THR A 118 16.85 -12.67 -6.16
CA THR A 118 15.53 -12.07 -6.01
C THR A 118 15.25 -11.33 -7.30
N GLY A 119 14.53 -12.00 -8.20
CA GLY A 119 13.90 -11.39 -9.35
C GLY A 119 13.01 -10.23 -8.89
N ILE A 120 13.59 -9.04 -8.87
CA ILE A 120 12.87 -7.77 -8.88
C ILE A 120 12.38 -7.63 -10.32
N THR A 121 11.21 -8.17 -10.59
CA THR A 121 10.38 -7.72 -11.70
C THR A 121 8.94 -7.71 -11.21
N CYS A 122 8.54 -6.61 -10.58
CA CYS A 122 7.16 -6.15 -10.72
C CYS A 122 7.01 -5.66 -12.15
N TYR A 123 6.78 -6.57 -13.09
CA TYR A 123 6.38 -6.23 -14.44
C TYR A 123 4.86 -6.14 -14.45
N CYS A 124 4.35 -4.95 -14.21
CA CYS A 124 3.00 -4.58 -14.62
C CYS A 124 3.14 -4.09 -16.05
N SER A 125 2.85 -4.93 -17.04
CA SER A 125 2.75 -4.51 -18.44
C SER A 125 1.40 -4.90 -19.01
N LYS A 126 0.91 -3.96 -19.81
CA LYS A 126 -0.37 -3.88 -20.53
C LYS A 126 -0.75 -5.13 -21.29
#